data_AF-A0A7S4MPJ4-F1
#
_entry.id   AF-A0A7S4MPJ4-F1
#
_cell.length_a   1.000
_cell.length_b   1.000
_cell.length_c   1.000
_cell.angle_alpha   90.00
_cell.angle_beta   90.00
_cell.angle_gamma   90.00
#
_symmetry.space_group_name_H-M   'P 1'
#
loop_
_entity.id
_entity.type
_entity.pdbx_description
1 polymer ?
#
loop_
_entity_poly.entity_id
_entity_poly.type
_entity_poly.pdbx_seq_one_letter_code
_entity_poly.pdbx_strand_id
1 'polypeptide(L)'
;YFGGGSVEGIITTECYQKFRSNLSAKFEDGTIAFSSIATLKFGFKILRELGIESITQHCHVLTQYLYRRMLQMKHFNGSPVCKIFGMHHTGDVHQQGCVISFVLHRSTGEEVGYSEVEKLASLVSIHLRTGCFCNPGE
;
A
#
# COMPACT_ATOMS: atom_id res chain seq x y z
N TYR A 1 -9.78 11.93 5.82
CA TYR A 1 -9.85 10.46 5.70
C TYR A 1 -11.31 10.09 5.76
N PHE A 2 -11.86 9.54 4.67
CA PHE A 2 -13.20 8.98 4.66
C PHE A 2 -13.02 7.47 4.84
N GLY A 3 -13.53 6.92 5.93
CA GLY A 3 -13.78 5.48 5.99
C GLY A 3 -14.93 5.18 5.03
N GLY A 4 -14.88 4.01 4.39
CA GLY A 4 -15.96 3.51 3.54
C GLY A 4 -17.36 3.85 4.07
N GLY A 5 -18.26 4.38 3.25
CA GLY A 5 -19.69 4.52 3.60
C GLY A 5 -20.11 5.63 4.60
N SER A 6 -19.20 6.52 5.04
CA SER A 6 -19.51 7.66 5.94
C SER A 6 -20.36 8.78 5.33
N VAL A 7 -20.46 8.83 3.99
CA VAL A 7 -21.17 9.86 3.23
C VAL A 7 -22.38 9.28 2.50
N GLU A 8 -23.48 10.02 2.50
CA GLU A 8 -24.70 9.70 1.74
C GLU A 8 -24.55 10.09 0.26
N GLY A 9 -23.67 11.04 -0.03
CA GLY A 9 -23.31 11.43 -1.39
C GLY A 9 -22.12 12.36 -1.40
N ILE A 10 -21.29 12.21 -2.43
CA ILE A 10 -20.20 13.13 -2.78
C ILE A 10 -20.27 13.41 -4.28
N ILE A 11 -20.07 14.66 -4.66
CA ILE A 11 -19.93 15.05 -6.07
C ILE A 11 -18.46 15.39 -6.26
N THR A 12 -17.78 14.76 -7.21
CA THR A 12 -16.35 14.97 -7.44
C THR A 12 -16.06 16.25 -8.24
N THR A 13 -17.07 16.80 -8.91
CA THR A 13 -16.98 18.01 -9.74
C THR A 13 -17.32 19.30 -8.99
N GLU A 14 -17.87 19.21 -7.78
CA GLU A 14 -18.23 20.35 -6.93
C GLU A 14 -17.77 20.08 -5.49
N CYS A 15 -17.56 21.11 -4.67
CA CYS A 15 -17.19 20.93 -3.26
C CYS A 15 -18.42 20.56 -2.40
N TYR A 16 -19.10 19.47 -2.74
CA TYR A 16 -20.33 19.01 -2.11
C TYR A 16 -20.15 17.64 -1.46
N GLN A 17 -20.48 17.57 -0.17
CA GLN A 17 -20.48 16.35 0.64
C GLN A 17 -21.68 16.34 1.59
N LYS A 18 -22.40 15.22 1.66
CA LYS A 18 -23.50 15.02 2.62
C LYS A 18 -23.17 13.83 3.51
N PHE A 19 -23.06 14.06 4.82
CA PHE A 19 -22.86 13.00 5.80
C PHE A 19 -24.19 12.34 6.16
N ARG A 20 -24.16 11.04 6.50
CA ARG A 20 -25.33 10.36 7.07
C ARG A 20 -25.75 11.03 8.37
N SER A 21 -27.05 11.07 8.67
CA SER A 21 -27.59 11.83 9.83
C SER A 21 -27.21 11.23 11.18
N ASN A 22 -27.17 9.90 11.28
CA ASN A 22 -26.81 9.18 12.51
C ASN A 22 -25.30 9.23 12.78
N LEU A 23 -24.91 9.59 14.01
CA LEU A 23 -23.51 9.69 14.45
C LEU A 23 -22.72 8.39 14.21
N SER A 24 -23.26 7.22 14.57
CA SER A 24 -22.56 5.95 14.33
C SER A 24 -22.36 5.69 12.84
N ALA A 25 -23.38 5.99 12.03
CA ALA A 25 -23.32 5.87 10.57
C ALA A 25 -22.40 6.91 9.89
N LYS A 26 -21.91 7.92 10.61
CA LYS A 26 -20.86 8.84 10.12
C LYS A 26 -19.46 8.24 10.26
N PHE A 27 -19.28 7.30 11.19
CA PHE A 27 -17.97 6.74 11.53
C PHE A 27 -17.82 5.27 11.15
N GLU A 28 -18.94 4.56 10.93
CA GLU A 28 -18.97 3.13 10.70
C GLU A 28 -20.06 2.81 9.66
N ASP A 29 -19.67 2.10 8.59
CA ASP A 29 -20.61 1.47 7.66
C ASP A 29 -20.48 -0.04 7.78
N GLY A 30 -21.62 -0.74 7.88
CA GLY A 30 -21.68 -2.20 8.04
C GLY A 30 -21.66 -2.73 9.48
N THR A 31 -21.50 -4.05 9.62
CA THR A 31 -21.47 -4.74 10.92
C THR A 31 -20.15 -4.46 11.64
N ILE A 32 -20.22 -3.92 12.86
CA ILE A 32 -19.06 -3.70 13.72
C ILE A 32 -18.30 -5.01 13.89
N ALA A 33 -17.00 -5.00 13.60
CA ALA A 33 -16.13 -6.17 13.74
C ALA A 33 -15.84 -6.47 15.23
N PHE A 34 -16.87 -6.80 16.01
CA PHE A 34 -16.77 -7.07 17.45
C PHE A 34 -15.81 -8.22 17.76
N SER A 35 -15.69 -9.20 16.84
CA SER A 35 -14.68 -10.26 16.92
C SER A 35 -13.26 -9.71 16.83
N SER A 36 -13.04 -8.66 16.01
CA SER A 36 -11.74 -8.00 15.91
C SER A 36 -11.35 -7.32 17.22
N ILE A 37 -12.32 -6.75 17.96
CA ILE A 37 -12.07 -6.16 19.28
C ILE A 37 -11.51 -7.21 20.25
N ALA A 38 -12.08 -8.42 20.28
CA ALA A 38 -11.57 -9.51 21.10
C ALA A 38 -10.15 -9.93 20.68
N THR A 39 -9.82 -9.87 19.38
CA THR A 39 -8.47 -10.21 18.89
C THR A 39 -7.39 -9.18 19.23
N LEU A 40 -7.76 -7.92 19.50
CA LEU A 40 -6.80 -6.86 19.85
C LEU A 40 -5.91 -7.23 21.03
N LYS A 41 -6.46 -7.92 22.05
CA LYS A 41 -5.69 -8.39 23.20
C LYS A 41 -4.51 -9.27 22.78
N PHE A 42 -4.75 -10.19 21.84
CA PHE A 42 -3.74 -11.09 21.32
C PHE A 42 -2.77 -10.37 20.39
N GLY A 43 -3.28 -9.49 19.51
CA GLY A 43 -2.45 -8.65 18.64
C GLY A 43 -1.46 -7.79 19.43
N PHE A 44 -1.92 -7.10 20.47
CA PHE A 44 -1.05 -6.30 21.34
C PHE A 44 -0.09 -7.14 22.16
N LYS A 45 -0.47 -8.37 22.55
CA LYS A 45 0.46 -9.29 23.21
C LYS A 45 1.62 -9.63 22.27
N ILE A 46 1.33 -10.03 21.03
CA ILE A 46 2.34 -10.36 20.01
C ILE A 46 3.23 -9.13 19.71
N LEU A 47 2.64 -7.95 19.54
CA LEU A 47 3.41 -6.72 19.29
C LEU A 47 4.37 -6.38 20.43
N ARG A 48 3.98 -6.64 21.70
CA ARG A 48 4.87 -6.47 22.85
C ARG A 48 5.96 -7.53 22.92
N GLU A 49 5.65 -8.77 22.56
CA GLU A 49 6.62 -9.87 22.55
C GLU A 49 7.66 -9.70 21.44
N LEU A 50 7.25 -9.29 20.24
CA LEU A 50 8.16 -9.02 19.12
C LEU A 50 8.90 -7.69 19.28
N GLY A 51 8.21 -6.66 19.78
CA GLY A 51 8.73 -5.29 19.87
C GLY A 51 8.67 -4.56 18.54
N ILE A 52 8.11 -3.34 18.56
CA ILE A 52 7.98 -2.50 17.36
C ILE A 52 9.34 -2.19 16.73
N GLU A 53 10.37 -1.96 17.53
CA GLU A 53 11.71 -1.67 17.02
C GLU A 53 12.30 -2.86 16.24
N SER A 54 12.15 -4.09 16.77
CA SER A 54 12.61 -5.30 16.07
C SER A 54 11.87 -5.51 14.74
N ILE A 55 10.54 -5.34 14.75
CA ILE A 55 9.72 -5.41 13.54
C ILE A 55 10.17 -4.36 12.53
N THR A 56 10.37 -3.12 12.96
CA THR A 56 10.81 -2.01 12.11
C THR A 56 12.17 -2.31 11.47
N GLN A 57 13.16 -2.76 12.26
CA GLN A 57 14.48 -3.10 11.75
C GLN A 57 14.44 -4.28 10.77
N HIS A 58 13.69 -5.33 11.09
CA HIS A 58 13.53 -6.49 10.22
C HIS A 58 12.92 -6.10 8.86
N CYS A 59 11.81 -5.36 8.89
CA CYS A 59 11.16 -4.84 7.70
C CYS A 59 12.11 -3.92 6.90
N HIS A 60 12.87 -3.06 7.57
CA HIS A 60 13.83 -2.18 6.93
C HIS A 60 14.91 -2.95 6.15
N VAL A 61 15.49 -4.00 6.75
CA VAL A 61 16.48 -4.86 6.08
C VAL A 61 15.89 -5.51 4.83
N LEU A 62 14.68 -6.07 4.92
CA LEU A 62 14.00 -6.69 3.77
C LEU A 62 13.72 -5.66 2.66
N THR A 63 13.23 -4.48 3.02
CA THR A 63 12.94 -3.40 2.07
C THR A 63 14.22 -2.91 1.38
N GLN A 64 15.31 -2.71 2.12
CA GLN A 64 16.60 -2.31 1.56
C GLN A 64 17.20 -3.38 0.65
N TYR A 65 17.07 -4.65 1.04
CA TYR A 65 17.48 -5.77 0.19
C TYR A 65 16.71 -5.78 -1.12
N LEU A 66 15.38 -5.70 -1.08
CA LEU A 66 14.53 -5.68 -2.26
C LEU A 66 14.82 -4.46 -3.15
N TYR A 67 14.93 -3.27 -2.55
CA TYR A 67 15.27 -2.03 -3.24
C TYR A 67 16.57 -2.16 -4.06
N ARG A 68 17.65 -2.65 -3.44
CA ARG A 68 18.94 -2.86 -4.11
C ARG A 68 18.84 -3.88 -5.24
N ARG A 69 18.10 -4.97 -5.03
CA ARG A 69 17.89 -6.00 -6.06
C ARG A 69 17.12 -5.44 -7.26
N MET A 70 16.08 -4.66 -7.01
CA MET A 70 15.28 -4.03 -8.06
C MET A 70 16.09 -2.99 -8.86
N LEU A 71 16.93 -2.17 -8.20
CA LEU A 71 17.81 -1.23 -8.90
C LEU A 71 18.80 -1.88 -9.87
N GLN A 72 19.18 -3.13 -9.60
CA GLN A 72 20.12 -3.88 -10.45
C GLN A 72 19.42 -4.53 -11.66
N MET A 73 18.09 -4.57 -11.69
CA MET A 73 17.34 -5.18 -12.79
C MET A 73 17.46 -4.33 -14.05
N LYS A 74 18.07 -4.92 -15.08
CA LYS A 74 18.25 -4.30 -16.40
C LYS A 74 17.74 -5.22 -17.51
N HIS A 75 17.19 -4.61 -18.54
CA HIS A 75 16.88 -5.28 -19.80
C HIS A 75 18.17 -5.64 -20.54
N PHE A 76 18.05 -6.45 -21.59
CA PHE A 76 19.18 -6.87 -22.44
C PHE A 76 19.95 -5.70 -23.06
N ASN A 77 19.29 -4.55 -23.26
CA ASN A 77 19.88 -3.32 -23.79
C ASN A 77 20.48 -2.40 -22.70
N GLY A 78 20.52 -2.87 -21.45
CA GLY A 78 21.08 -2.15 -20.31
C GLY A 78 20.15 -1.12 -19.66
N SER A 79 18.94 -0.90 -20.21
CA SER A 79 17.96 0.02 -19.60
C SER A 79 17.37 -0.58 -18.31
N PRO A 80 17.05 0.25 -17.30
CA PRO A 80 16.49 -0.24 -16.05
C PRO A 80 15.07 -0.81 -16.24
N VAL A 81 14.76 -1.92 -15.57
CA VAL A 81 13.44 -2.57 -15.65
C VAL A 81 12.37 -1.80 -14.89
N CYS A 82 12.73 -1.17 -13.78
CA CYS A 82 11.80 -0.47 -12.91
C CYS A 82 12.29 0.92 -12.52
N LYS A 83 11.35 1.83 -12.29
CA LYS A 83 11.59 3.10 -11.60
C LYS A 83 10.91 3.04 -10.25
N ILE A 84 11.70 3.26 -9.21
CA ILE A 84 11.27 3.19 -7.81
C ILE A 84 11.04 4.62 -7.30
N PHE A 85 9.96 4.82 -6.55
CA PHE A 85 9.63 6.10 -5.90
C PHE A 85 9.98 6.07 -4.41
N GLY A 86 10.18 7.24 -3.82
CA GLY A 86 10.47 7.41 -2.40
C GLY A 86 11.96 7.57 -2.09
N MET A 87 12.28 7.62 -0.80
CA MET A 87 13.62 7.95 -0.28
C MET A 87 14.41 6.69 0.12
N HIS A 88 14.18 5.56 -0.54
CA HIS A 88 14.86 4.29 -0.20
C HIS A 88 16.39 4.35 -0.29
N HIS A 89 16.95 5.27 -1.09
CA HIS A 89 18.39 5.47 -1.24
C HIS A 89 19.08 5.99 0.03
N THR A 90 18.34 6.66 0.94
CA THR A 90 18.93 7.21 2.17
C THR A 90 19.26 6.12 3.18
N GLY A 91 18.59 4.97 3.09
CA GLY A 91 18.74 3.91 4.09
C GLY A 91 18.22 4.32 5.48
N ASP A 92 17.53 5.44 5.61
CA ASP A 92 17.02 5.94 6.89
C ASP A 92 15.62 5.37 7.16
N VAL A 93 15.52 4.58 8.22
CA VAL A 93 14.28 3.94 8.67
C VAL A 93 13.21 4.94 9.14
N HIS A 94 13.61 6.15 9.52
CA HIS A 94 12.69 7.21 9.94
C HIS A 94 12.11 8.00 8.76
N GLN A 95 12.76 7.95 7.59
CA GLN A 95 12.32 8.67 6.39
C GLN A 95 11.54 7.80 5.40
N GLN A 96 11.79 6.49 5.41
CA GLN A 96 11.20 5.56 4.46
C GLN A 96 10.72 4.29 5.14
N GLY A 97 9.42 4.00 5.00
CA GLY A 97 8.79 2.78 5.51
C GLY A 97 9.05 1.55 4.64
N CYS A 98 8.37 0.45 4.98
CA CYS A 98 8.61 -0.86 4.37
C CYS A 98 7.97 -1.07 2.98
N VAL A 99 7.17 -0.11 2.50
CA VAL A 99 6.48 -0.17 1.21
C VAL A 99 7.37 0.37 0.10
N ILE A 100 7.51 -0.37 -1.00
CA ILE A 100 8.19 0.08 -2.22
C ILE A 100 7.14 0.33 -3.31
N SER A 101 7.03 1.59 -3.73
CA SER A 101 6.20 1.98 -4.87
C SER A 101 7.06 2.06 -6.13
N PHE A 102 6.61 1.48 -7.24
CA PHE A 102 7.37 1.45 -8.49
C PHE A 102 6.48 1.37 -9.72
N VAL A 103 7.05 1.74 -10.87
CA VAL A 103 6.55 1.39 -12.20
C VAL A 103 7.55 0.50 -12.92
N LEU A 104 7.06 -0.36 -13.81
CA LEU A 104 7.89 -1.20 -14.68
C LEU A 104 7.92 -0.61 -16.08
N HIS A 105 9.06 -0.71 -16.75
CA HIS A 105 9.25 -0.31 -18.14
C HIS A 105 9.57 -1.53 -19.00
N ARG A 106 9.13 -1.52 -20.25
CA ARG A 106 9.58 -2.43 -21.30
C ARG A 106 11.00 -2.06 -21.74
N SER A 107 11.66 -2.96 -22.47
CA SER A 107 12.97 -2.68 -23.05
C SER A 107 12.95 -1.48 -24.03
N THR A 108 11.78 -1.16 -24.59
CA THR A 108 11.52 0.02 -25.43
C THR A 108 11.44 1.33 -24.64
N GLY A 109 11.35 1.27 -23.30
CA GLY A 109 11.19 2.42 -22.41
C GLY A 109 9.73 2.74 -22.05
N GLU A 110 8.75 2.10 -22.69
CA GLU A 110 7.33 2.29 -22.39
C GLU A 110 6.95 1.70 -21.02
N GLU A 111 6.10 2.39 -20.27
CA GLU A 111 5.56 1.85 -19.01
C GLU A 111 4.64 0.65 -19.27
N VAL A 112 4.78 -0.38 -18.43
CA VAL A 112 3.88 -1.54 -18.43
C VAL A 112 2.65 -1.19 -17.60
N GLY A 113 1.46 -1.40 -18.18
CA GLY A 113 0.21 -1.13 -17.48
C GLY A 113 0.05 -1.99 -16.22
N TYR A 114 -0.46 -1.39 -15.14
CA TYR A 114 -0.57 -2.06 -13.83
C TYR A 114 -1.37 -3.38 -13.89
N SER A 115 -2.37 -3.48 -14.77
CA SER A 115 -3.21 -4.67 -14.92
C SER A 115 -2.47 -5.85 -15.56
N GLU A 116 -1.48 -5.58 -16.42
CA GLU A 116 -0.59 -6.59 -16.98
C GLU A 116 0.38 -7.08 -15.90
N VAL A 117 0.98 -6.14 -15.15
CA VAL A 117 1.91 -6.47 -14.06
C VAL A 117 1.23 -7.31 -12.98
N GLU A 118 0.01 -6.95 -12.58
CA GLU A 118 -0.79 -7.69 -11.59
C GLU A 118 -1.08 -9.12 -12.03
N LYS A 119 -1.51 -9.31 -13.29
CA LYS A 119 -1.79 -10.64 -13.84
C LYS A 119 -0.53 -11.51 -13.86
N LEU A 120 0.60 -10.96 -14.33
CA LEU A 120 1.87 -11.70 -14.38
C LEU A 120 2.40 -12.04 -12.98
N ALA A 121 2.29 -11.12 -12.03
CA ALA A 121 2.65 -11.37 -10.63
C ALA A 121 1.78 -12.48 -10.00
N SER A 122 0.48 -12.47 -10.30
CA SER A 122 -0.47 -13.46 -9.78
C SER A 122 -0.17 -14.88 -10.27
N LEU A 123 0.34 -15.04 -11.50
CA LEU A 123 0.76 -16.35 -12.04
C LEU A 123 1.90 -16.99 -11.24
N VAL A 124 2.69 -16.19 -10.51
CA VAL A 124 3.77 -16.65 -9.64
C VAL A 124 3.46 -16.45 -8.15
N SER A 125 2.16 -16.35 -7.81
CA SER A 125 1.67 -16.19 -6.44
C SER A 125 2.19 -14.93 -5.72
N ILE A 126 2.50 -13.87 -6.47
CA ILE A 126 2.83 -12.56 -5.94
C ILE A 126 1.62 -11.66 -6.07
N HIS A 127 1.16 -11.12 -4.94
CA HIS A 127 0.05 -10.18 -4.88
C HIS A 127 0.59 -8.76 -4.75
N LEU A 128 0.28 -7.91 -5.72
CA LEU A 128 0.67 -6.50 -5.73
C LEU A 128 -0.55 -5.63 -5.45
N ARG A 129 -0.36 -4.51 -4.75
CA ARG A 129 -1.38 -3.49 -4.63
C ARG A 129 -1.36 -2.60 -5.86
N THR A 130 -2.32 -2.77 -6.76
CA THR A 130 -2.50 -2.03 -8.02
C THR A 130 -3.83 -1.28 -8.02
N GLY A 131 -3.97 -0.25 -8.86
CA GLY A 131 -5.23 0.48 -9.03
C GLY A 131 -5.05 1.98 -9.34
N CYS A 132 -6.08 2.59 -9.93
CA CYS A 132 -6.09 4.01 -10.32
C CYS A 132 -6.90 4.92 -9.37
N PHE A 133 -7.58 4.34 -8.38
CA PHE A 133 -8.46 5.06 -7.47
C PHE A 133 -8.03 4.82 -6.02
N CYS A 134 -7.45 5.84 -5.40
CA CYS A 134 -7.11 5.84 -3.98
C CYS A 134 -8.23 6.46 -3.12
N ASN A 135 -9.48 6.21 -3.50
CA ASN A 135 -10.76 6.71 -2.94
C ASN A 135 -11.18 8.14 -3.33
N PRO A 136 -12.34 8.26 -4.00
CA PRO A 136 -13.34 9.23 -3.62
C PRO A 136 -14.61 8.46 -3.18
N GLY A 137 -14.68 8.15 -1.88
CA GLY A 137 -15.92 7.74 -1.21
C GLY A 137 -16.60 6.46 -1.70
N GLU A 138 -15.87 5.36 -1.89
CA GLU A 138 -16.49 4.07 -1.46
C GLU A 138 -16.79 4.15 0.04
#